data_AF-I4EK04-F1
#
_entry.id   AF-I4EK04-F1
#
_cell.length_a   1.000
_cell.length_b   1.000
_cell.length_c   1.000
_cell.angle_alpha   90.00
_cell.angle_beta   90.00
_cell.angle_gamma   90.00
#
_symmetry.space_group_name_H-M   'P 1'
#
loop_
_entity.id
_entity.type
_entity.pdbx_description
1 polymer ?
#
loop_
_entity_poly.entity_id
_entity_poly.type
_entity_poly.pdbx_seq_one_letter_code
_entity_poly.pdbx_strand_id
1 'polypeptide(L)'
;MRGWDSRPLVVRMNPHLPLEITLQAGSARIRGVLAPIRAEVQAGSTSIDGFTGPLTLSVQAGSVRASGRLDHGASRIYCEAGSVQLHLLRESSVRITARSSIGKISLPTGDGWVVGGSDREATVGAGEATLDIEATAGAVRVTAE
;
A
#
# COMPACT_ATOMS: atom_id res chain seq x y z
N MET A 1 -38.33 0.40 12.04
CA MET A 1 -37.21 0.12 11.11
C MET A 1 -36.16 -0.65 11.90
N ARG A 2 -35.98 -1.96 11.64
CA ARG A 2 -34.98 -2.79 12.34
C ARG A 2 -33.60 -2.43 11.77
N GLY A 3 -32.76 -1.78 12.57
CA GLY A 3 -31.36 -1.58 12.22
C GLY A 3 -30.68 -2.94 12.09
N TRP A 4 -30.06 -3.21 10.94
CA TRP A 4 -29.22 -4.38 10.81
C TRP A 4 -28.06 -4.25 11.79
N ASP A 5 -27.91 -5.25 12.64
CA ASP A 5 -26.76 -5.44 13.51
C ASP A 5 -25.55 -5.73 12.61
N SER A 6 -24.85 -4.69 12.17
CA SER A 6 -23.70 -4.78 11.26
C SER A 6 -22.47 -5.26 12.02
N ARG A 7 -22.50 -6.50 12.48
CA ARG A 7 -21.34 -7.15 13.08
C ARG A 7 -20.23 -7.27 12.02
N PRO A 8 -19.00 -6.83 12.33
CA PRO A 8 -17.90 -6.93 11.39
C PRO A 8 -17.55 -8.40 11.13
N LEU A 9 -17.26 -8.75 9.87
CA LEU A 9 -16.70 -10.05 9.53
C LEU A 9 -15.25 -10.11 10.05
N VAL A 10 -14.98 -11.05 10.95
CA VAL A 10 -13.64 -11.30 11.48
C VAL A 10 -13.15 -12.63 10.94
N VAL A 11 -12.04 -12.60 10.19
CA VAL A 11 -11.37 -13.79 9.67
C VAL A 11 -10.04 -13.94 10.39
N ARG A 12 -9.77 -15.15 10.92
CA ARG A 12 -8.46 -15.51 11.47
C ARG A 12 -7.83 -16.55 10.56
N MET A 13 -6.59 -16.31 10.17
CA MET A 13 -5.83 -17.19 9.29
C MET A 13 -4.40 -17.34 9.81
N ASN A 14 -3.67 -18.31 9.28
CA ASN A 14 -2.24 -18.42 9.50
C ASN A 14 -1.53 -17.23 8.80
N PRO A 15 -0.73 -16.41 9.52
CA PRO A 15 -0.09 -15.23 8.96
C PRO A 15 0.98 -15.53 7.90
N HIS A 16 1.44 -16.78 7.79
CA HIS A 16 2.36 -17.24 6.76
C HIS A 16 1.68 -17.70 5.46
N LEU A 17 0.35 -17.61 5.38
CA LEU A 17 -0.39 -17.89 4.15
C LEU A 17 -0.65 -16.60 3.36
N PRO A 18 -0.53 -16.63 2.01
CA PRO A 18 -0.88 -15.48 1.19
C PRO A 18 -2.31 -15.03 1.43
N LEU A 19 -2.52 -13.72 1.44
CA LEU A 19 -3.84 -13.12 1.59
C LEU A 19 -4.24 -12.40 0.31
N GLU A 20 -5.39 -12.77 -0.23
CA GLU A 20 -6.03 -12.06 -1.33
C GLU A 20 -7.38 -11.51 -0.87
N ILE A 21 -7.62 -10.23 -1.11
CA ILE A 21 -8.87 -9.55 -0.75
C ILE A 21 -9.32 -8.62 -1.85
N THR A 22 -10.60 -8.75 -2.22
CA THR A 22 -11.28 -7.82 -3.12
C THR A 22 -12.38 -7.10 -2.32
N LEU A 23 -12.19 -5.81 -2.09
CA LEU A 23 -13.14 -4.93 -1.42
C LEU A 23 -13.88 -4.12 -2.47
N GLN A 24 -15.13 -4.50 -2.73
CA GLN A 24 -15.99 -3.75 -3.66
C GLN A 24 -16.51 -2.45 -3.05
N ALA A 25 -17.00 -2.52 -1.80
CA ALA A 25 -17.56 -1.40 -1.05
C ALA A 25 -17.24 -1.55 0.45
N GLY A 26 -16.92 -0.44 1.12
CA GLY A 26 -16.84 -0.37 2.59
C GLY A 26 -15.43 -0.22 3.15
N SER A 27 -15.12 -0.96 4.22
CA SER A 27 -13.83 -0.86 4.88
C SER A 27 -13.23 -2.22 5.25
N ALA A 28 -11.94 -2.40 5.00
CA ALA A 28 -11.20 -3.58 5.40
C ALA A 28 -10.02 -3.24 6.33
N ARG A 29 -9.73 -4.16 7.25
CA ARG A 29 -8.57 -4.06 8.14
C ARG A 29 -7.82 -5.38 8.17
N ILE A 30 -6.56 -5.30 7.78
CA ILE A 30 -5.63 -6.42 7.69
C ILE A 30 -4.50 -6.13 8.67
N ARG A 31 -4.12 -7.13 9.48
CA ARG A 31 -3.07 -6.99 10.48
C ARG A 31 -2.18 -8.22 10.54
N GLY A 32 -0.86 -8.01 10.63
CA GLY A 32 0.11 -9.04 10.97
C GLY A 32 0.24 -10.17 9.96
N VAL A 33 0.01 -9.90 8.67
CA VAL A 33 0.23 -10.88 7.59
C VAL A 33 1.69 -10.82 7.15
N LEU A 34 2.37 -11.96 7.22
CA LEU A 34 3.81 -12.07 6.94
C LEU A 34 4.09 -12.56 5.53
N ALA A 35 3.12 -13.21 4.90
CA ALA A 35 3.15 -13.67 3.52
C ALA A 35 2.71 -12.57 2.53
N PRO A 36 2.82 -12.81 1.20
CA PRO A 36 2.39 -11.84 0.20
C PRO A 36 0.91 -11.45 0.34
N ILE A 37 0.61 -10.17 0.13
CA ILE A 37 -0.75 -9.63 0.19
C ILE A 37 -1.12 -9.10 -1.19
N ARG A 38 -2.28 -9.51 -1.71
CA ARG A 38 -2.96 -8.91 -2.86
C ARG A 38 -4.25 -8.25 -2.38
N ALA A 39 -4.35 -6.94 -2.52
CA ALA A 39 -5.54 -6.20 -2.13
C ALA A 39 -6.07 -5.38 -3.31
N GLU A 40 -7.33 -5.61 -3.66
CA GLU A 40 -8.05 -4.85 -4.67
C GLU A 40 -9.17 -4.06 -3.98
N VAL A 41 -9.16 -2.75 -4.16
CA VAL A 41 -10.11 -1.83 -3.53
C VAL A 41 -10.81 -1.05 -4.63
N GLN A 42 -12.07 -1.39 -4.89
CA GLN A 42 -12.89 -0.70 -5.88
C GLN A 42 -13.43 0.60 -5.30
N ALA A 43 -14.19 0.51 -4.21
CA ALA A 43 -14.74 1.66 -3.49
C ALA A 43 -14.59 1.51 -1.98
N GLY A 44 -13.77 2.33 -1.32
CA GLY A 44 -13.72 2.31 0.14
C GLY A 44 -12.38 2.64 0.80
N SER A 45 -12.19 2.10 2.01
CA SER A 45 -10.98 2.30 2.79
C SER A 45 -10.35 1.00 3.26
N THR A 46 -9.04 0.86 3.09
CA THR A 46 -8.31 -0.32 3.58
C THR A 46 -7.14 0.10 4.44
N SER A 47 -6.99 -0.57 5.59
CA SER A 47 -5.81 -0.44 6.46
C SER A 47 -5.08 -1.77 6.53
N ILE A 48 -3.77 -1.74 6.27
CA ILE A 48 -2.88 -2.89 6.33
C ILE A 48 -1.77 -2.54 7.32
N ASP A 49 -1.76 -3.21 8.47
CA ASP A 49 -0.84 -2.89 9.56
C ASP A 49 0.13 -4.06 9.83
N GLY A 50 1.43 -3.78 9.86
CA GLY A 50 2.47 -4.74 10.23
C GLY A 50 2.68 -5.87 9.22
N PHE A 51 2.65 -5.57 7.92
CA PHE A 51 2.99 -6.56 6.90
C PHE A 51 4.52 -6.66 6.72
N THR A 52 5.01 -7.85 6.38
CA THR A 52 6.44 -8.08 6.07
C THR A 52 6.67 -8.72 4.70
N GLY A 53 5.61 -9.23 4.08
CA GLY A 53 5.68 -9.83 2.75
C GLY A 53 5.46 -8.81 1.63
N PRO A 54 5.72 -9.20 0.38
CA PRO A 54 5.43 -8.37 -0.79
C PRO A 54 3.96 -7.92 -0.85
N LEU A 55 3.74 -6.65 -1.21
CA LEU A 55 2.41 -6.06 -1.27
C LEU A 55 2.04 -5.72 -2.71
N THR A 56 0.94 -6.30 -3.20
CA THR A 56 0.27 -5.90 -4.45
C THR A 56 -1.04 -5.20 -4.11
N LEU A 57 -1.14 -3.92 -4.44
CA LEU A 57 -2.31 -3.10 -4.17
C LEU A 57 -2.87 -2.53 -5.46
N SER A 58 -4.18 -2.64 -5.66
CA SER A 58 -4.93 -1.98 -6.73
C SER A 58 -6.06 -1.17 -6.13
N VAL A 59 -6.06 0.15 -6.35
CA VAL A 59 -7.06 1.08 -5.82
C VAL A 59 -7.72 1.81 -6.98
N GLN A 60 -8.99 1.51 -7.24
CA GLN A 60 -9.77 2.23 -8.24
C GLN A 60 -10.26 3.56 -7.67
N ALA A 61 -11.11 3.52 -6.64
CA ALA A 61 -11.67 4.71 -6.00
C ALA A 61 -11.67 4.57 -4.46
N GLY A 62 -10.65 5.07 -3.77
CA GLY A 62 -10.61 4.89 -2.32
C GLY A 62 -9.38 5.41 -1.62
N SER A 63 -9.23 5.01 -0.36
CA SER A 63 -8.04 5.31 0.44
C SER A 63 -7.43 4.04 1.00
N VAL A 64 -6.12 3.91 0.90
CA VAL A 64 -5.39 2.78 1.48
C VAL A 64 -4.26 3.30 2.34
N ARG A 65 -4.18 2.78 3.56
CA ARG A 65 -3.03 2.98 4.44
C ARG A 65 -2.37 1.63 4.65
N ALA A 66 -1.08 1.56 4.36
CA ALA A 66 -0.28 0.37 4.56
C ALA A 66 0.94 0.72 5.40
N SER A 67 1.23 -0.06 6.43
CA SER A 67 2.43 0.06 7.25
C SER A 67 3.12 -1.29 7.40
N GLY A 68 4.42 -1.35 7.15
CA GLY A 68 5.13 -2.61 7.13
C GLY A 68 6.60 -2.49 6.77
N ARG A 69 7.27 -3.63 6.72
CA ARG A 69 8.67 -3.75 6.32
C ARG A 69 8.74 -4.34 4.92
N LEU A 70 9.47 -3.67 4.04
CA LEU A 70 9.84 -4.20 2.72
C LEU A 70 11.35 -4.34 2.64
N ASP A 71 11.84 -5.56 2.86
CA ASP A 71 13.26 -5.93 2.83
C ASP A 71 13.56 -6.99 1.74
N HIS A 72 12.53 -7.61 1.15
CA HIS A 72 12.67 -8.57 0.05
C HIS A 72 11.45 -8.57 -0.89
N GLY A 73 11.65 -9.15 -2.07
CA GLY A 73 10.59 -9.38 -3.06
C GLY A 73 10.18 -8.14 -3.87
N ALA A 74 9.10 -8.29 -4.63
CA ALA A 74 8.59 -7.25 -5.53
C ALA A 74 7.17 -6.84 -5.13
N SER A 75 7.02 -5.56 -4.79
CA SER A 75 5.75 -4.93 -4.42
C SER A 75 5.26 -4.02 -5.54
N ARG A 76 3.94 -3.92 -5.70
CA ARG A 76 3.32 -3.08 -6.72
C ARG A 76 2.12 -2.34 -6.14
N ILE A 77 2.02 -1.06 -6.43
CA ILE A 77 0.88 -0.20 -6.05
C ILE A 77 0.33 0.43 -7.32
N TYR A 78 -0.92 0.15 -7.61
CA TYR A 78 -1.70 0.79 -8.67
C TYR A 78 -2.79 1.64 -8.04
N CYS A 79 -2.84 2.93 -8.39
CA CYS A 79 -3.84 3.87 -7.89
C CYS A 79 -4.45 4.68 -9.03
N GLU A 80 -5.71 4.42 -9.36
CA GLU A 80 -6.42 5.13 -10.41
C GLU A 80 -6.95 6.48 -9.92
N ALA A 81 -7.91 6.48 -9.00
CA ALA A 81 -8.59 7.67 -8.49
C ALA A 81 -8.76 7.62 -6.96
N GLY A 82 -7.65 7.64 -6.22
CA GLY A 82 -7.67 7.49 -4.76
C GLY A 82 -6.48 8.10 -4.04
N SER A 83 -6.28 7.69 -2.80
CA SER A 83 -5.08 8.03 -2.02
C SER A 83 -4.44 6.78 -1.42
N VAL A 84 -3.12 6.67 -1.57
CA VAL A 84 -2.35 5.58 -0.95
C VAL A 84 -1.29 6.19 -0.04
N GLN A 85 -1.27 5.77 1.21
CA GLN A 85 -0.25 6.11 2.20
C GLN A 85 0.50 4.85 2.59
N LEU A 86 1.78 4.79 2.23
CA LEU A 86 2.67 3.70 2.59
C LEU A 86 3.68 4.20 3.64
N HIS A 87 3.74 3.50 4.76
CA HIS A 87 4.69 3.73 5.84
C HIS A 87 5.67 2.55 5.90
N LEU A 88 6.91 2.80 5.50
CA LEU A 88 8.00 1.84 5.55
C LEU A 88 8.71 1.94 6.91
N LEU A 89 8.86 0.81 7.59
CA LEU A 89 9.59 0.73 8.85
C LEU A 89 11.10 0.85 8.60
N ARG A 90 11.87 1.27 9.62
CA ARG A 90 13.33 1.53 9.56
C ARG A 90 14.18 0.41 8.97
N GLU A 91 13.75 -0.83 9.14
CA GLU A 91 14.45 -2.02 8.62
C GLU A 91 14.10 -2.31 7.14
N SER A 92 13.37 -1.42 6.46
CA SER A 92 13.02 -1.58 5.05
C SER A 92 14.21 -1.24 4.15
N SER A 93 14.40 -2.05 3.12
CA SER A 93 15.43 -1.92 2.11
C SER A 93 14.77 -2.09 0.75
N VAL A 94 14.41 -0.99 0.07
CA VAL A 94 13.59 -1.03 -1.14
C VAL A 94 13.97 0.04 -2.15
N ARG A 95 14.05 -0.35 -3.43
CA ARG A 95 14.11 0.53 -4.59
C ARG A 95 12.70 0.85 -5.04
N ILE A 96 12.35 2.12 -4.99
CA ILE A 96 11.02 2.63 -5.32
C ILE A 96 11.08 3.27 -6.71
N THR A 97 10.24 2.80 -7.62
CA THR A 97 10.02 3.40 -8.94
C THR A 97 8.57 3.85 -8.99
N ALA A 98 8.32 5.14 -9.15
CA ALA A 98 7.00 5.72 -9.05
C ALA A 98 6.66 6.57 -10.27
N ARG A 99 5.53 6.27 -10.92
CA ARG A 99 5.08 6.94 -12.16
C ARG A 99 3.71 7.53 -11.95
N SER A 100 3.53 8.78 -12.36
CA SER A 100 2.26 9.48 -12.25
C SER A 100 1.89 10.16 -13.57
N SER A 101 0.65 9.98 -14.02
CA SER A 101 0.14 10.69 -15.19
C SER A 101 -0.41 12.08 -14.83
N ILE A 102 -1.39 12.14 -13.93
CA ILE A 102 -2.11 13.36 -13.51
C ILE A 102 -1.98 13.58 -11.99
N GLY A 103 -1.77 12.49 -11.24
CA GLY A 103 -1.70 12.45 -9.79
C GLY A 103 -0.43 13.05 -9.17
N LYS A 104 -0.42 13.11 -7.83
CA LYS A 104 0.70 13.62 -7.03
C LYS A 104 1.42 12.47 -6.32
N ILE A 105 2.73 12.36 -6.50
CA ILE A 105 3.55 11.38 -5.79
C ILE A 105 4.49 12.09 -4.81
N SER A 106 4.57 11.57 -3.59
CA SER A 106 5.50 12.00 -2.55
C SER A 106 6.33 10.81 -2.09
N LEU A 107 7.65 10.87 -2.27
CA LEU A 107 8.58 9.81 -1.88
C LEU A 107 9.57 10.29 -0.81
N PRO A 108 10.01 9.41 0.12
CA PRO A 108 11.13 9.71 0.99
C PRO A 108 12.41 9.70 0.14
N THR A 109 13.24 10.73 0.27
CA THR A 109 14.56 10.82 -0.36
C THR A 109 15.58 11.05 0.76
N GLY A 110 16.85 10.67 0.56
CA GLY A 110 17.87 10.62 1.63
C GLY A 110 17.94 11.83 2.58
N ASP A 111 17.59 13.03 2.11
CA ASP A 111 17.61 14.28 2.90
C ASP A 111 16.23 14.96 3.04
N GLY A 112 15.11 14.30 2.70
CA GLY A 112 13.77 14.89 2.84
C GLY A 112 12.66 14.25 2.01
N TRP A 113 11.71 15.08 1.55
CA TRP A 113 10.55 14.65 0.77
C TRP A 113 10.61 15.23 -0.63
N VAL A 114 10.57 14.37 -1.64
CA VAL A 114 10.39 14.83 -3.02
C VAL A 114 8.92 14.72 -3.38
N VAL A 115 8.34 15.86 -3.75
CA VAL A 115 6.93 16.01 -4.12
C VAL A 115 6.86 16.48 -5.56
N GLY A 116 6.21 15.72 -6.44
CA GLY A 116 6.10 16.10 -7.85
C GLY A 116 5.16 15.19 -8.66
N GLY A 117 4.96 15.55 -9.94
CA GLY A 117 4.20 14.78 -10.91
C GLY A 117 5.05 14.54 -12.17
N SER A 118 5.54 13.31 -12.31
CA SER A 118 6.28 12.67 -13.41
C SER A 118 7.37 11.77 -12.82
N ASP A 119 7.65 10.64 -13.49
CA ASP A 119 8.50 9.51 -13.07
C ASP A 119 9.60 9.84 -12.05
N ARG A 120 9.61 9.09 -10.94
CA ARG A 120 10.56 9.24 -9.82
C ARG A 120 11.14 7.91 -9.43
N GLU A 121 12.39 7.97 -9.01
CA GLU A 121 13.05 6.87 -8.33
C GLU A 121 13.53 7.34 -6.97
N ALA A 122 13.42 6.46 -5.97
CA ALA A 122 13.96 6.66 -4.64
C ALA A 122 14.49 5.31 -4.12
N THR A 123 15.51 5.33 -3.28
CA THR A 123 16.00 4.12 -2.61
C THR A 123 15.97 4.35 -1.12
N VAL A 124 15.37 3.40 -0.39
CA VAL A 124 15.36 3.35 1.07
C VAL A 124 16.26 2.19 1.48
N GLY A 125 17.16 2.41 2.44
CA GLY A 125 18.12 1.39 2.88
C GLY A 125 19.10 0.97 1.76
N ALA A 126 19.36 -0.34 1.64
CA ALA A 126 20.27 -0.92 0.65
C ALA A 126 19.63 -1.19 -0.72
N GLY A 127 18.29 -1.16 -0.82
CA GLY A 127 17.55 -1.41 -2.07
C GLY A 127 17.41 -2.89 -2.46
N GLU A 128 17.23 -3.78 -1.47
CA GLU A 128 17.11 -5.24 -1.67
C GLU A 128 15.74 -5.67 -2.27
N ALA A 129 14.68 -4.95 -1.95
CA ALA A 129 13.34 -5.14 -2.50
C ALA A 129 13.05 -4.16 -3.65
N THR A 130 12.01 -4.42 -4.43
CA THR A 130 11.48 -3.48 -5.42
C THR A 130 10.05 -3.05 -5.08
N LEU A 131 9.74 -1.77 -5.31
CA LEU A 131 8.40 -1.20 -5.17
C LEU A 131 8.06 -0.38 -6.42
N ASP A 132 7.18 -0.92 -7.25
CA ASP A 132 6.63 -0.21 -8.40
C ASP A 132 5.33 0.50 -8.01
N ILE A 133 5.26 1.80 -8.24
CA ILE A 133 4.08 2.63 -7.97
C ILE A 133 3.61 3.24 -9.29
N GLU A 134 2.35 3.06 -9.59
CA GLU A 134 1.68 3.65 -10.74
C GLU A 134 0.42 4.37 -10.27
N ALA A 135 0.36 5.67 -10.56
CA ALA A 135 -0.77 6.51 -10.22
C ALA A 135 -1.31 7.22 -11.46
N THR A 136 -2.63 7.17 -11.69
CA THR A 136 -3.25 7.90 -12.81
C THR A 136 -3.72 9.27 -12.36
N ALA A 137 -4.82 9.35 -11.61
CA ALA A 137 -5.40 10.58 -11.04
C ALA A 137 -5.36 10.60 -9.50
N GLY A 138 -4.78 9.60 -8.86
CA GLY A 138 -4.67 9.49 -7.40
C GLY A 138 -3.45 10.19 -6.79
N ALA A 139 -3.38 10.19 -5.46
CA ALA A 139 -2.23 10.66 -4.70
C ALA A 139 -1.53 9.49 -3.99
N VAL A 140 -0.23 9.33 -4.19
CA VAL A 140 0.55 8.31 -3.47
C VAL A 140 1.61 8.99 -2.62
N ARG A 141 1.60 8.68 -1.32
CA ARG A 141 2.60 9.13 -0.37
C ARG A 141 3.28 7.91 0.23
N VAL A 142 4.57 7.80 0.00
CA VAL A 142 5.44 6.86 0.71
C VAL A 142 6.18 7.64 1.79
N THR A 143 6.38 7.02 2.94
CA THR A 143 7.16 7.55 4.08
C THR A 143 8.07 6.46 4.62
N ALA A 144 9.23 6.85 5.13
CA ALA A 144 10.19 5.96 5.77
C ALA A 144 10.70 6.61 7.06
N GLU A 145 10.98 5.79 8.08
CA GLU A 145 11.55 6.19 9.40
C GLU A 145 12.96 5.62 9.63
#